data_AF-A0A480SUR1-F1
#
_entry.id   AF-A0A480SUR1-F1
#
_cell.length_a   1.000
_cell.length_b   1.000
_cell.length_c   1.000
_cell.angle_alpha   90.00
_cell.angle_beta   90.00
_cell.angle_gamma   90.00
#
_symmetry.space_group_name_H-M   'P 1'
#
loop_
_entity.id
_entity.type
_entity.pdbx_description
1 polymer ?
#
loop_
_entity_poly.entity_id
_entity_poly.type
_entity_poly.pdbx_seq_one_letter_code
_entity_poly.pdbx_strand_id
1 'polypeptide(L)'
;MGPGPHPVHPGARHQHKAGAAGPHQRLLGWLDTGTHTWFWDSTTKTTKERLWPAVGNCSSAMRWISRYYCFRGNQFLRFDPVTGHVDPKYPRDVRDYFMSCPDRGHAHRNATHRGDDRCSPDLVLTALLSDNHGATYAFRGTHYWRLDTSRDGWHSWPIDHQWSHGPSAVDAAFSWDDKLYLIQGTQVYIFLTKAGYTLVDNYPKQLEKELGSPHGISLDAVDATFVCPGTSRLHVMAGRKLWWLDLSLGAQGPWTELPWPHEKVDAALCTEKSLGPNSCSASGLGLYIVHGPHVYCYKDVEKLVSAKALPQPQSVNSLLGCHRSRGS
;
A
#
# COMPACT_ATOMS: atom_id res chain seq x y z
N MET A 1 50.27 2.96 -49.98
CA MET A 1 48.86 2.51 -49.97
C MET A 1 48.49 2.18 -48.54
N GLY A 2 47.87 3.13 -47.83
CA GLY A 2 47.37 2.91 -46.47
C GLY A 2 45.92 2.45 -46.52
N PRO A 3 45.47 1.56 -45.62
CA PRO A 3 44.07 1.14 -45.58
C PRO A 3 43.20 2.28 -45.04
N GLY A 4 42.15 2.64 -45.79
CA GLY A 4 41.17 3.66 -45.40
C GLY A 4 40.22 3.18 -44.29
N PRO A 5 39.49 4.11 -43.64
CA PRO A 5 38.62 3.78 -42.51
C PRO A 5 37.35 3.06 -42.97
N HIS A 6 37.02 1.96 -42.29
CA HIS A 6 35.74 1.27 -42.41
C HIS A 6 34.61 2.06 -41.74
N PRO A 7 33.40 2.11 -42.32
CA PRO A 7 32.26 2.79 -41.72
C PRO A 7 31.70 1.97 -40.54
N VAL A 8 31.56 2.63 -39.38
CA VAL A 8 30.93 2.08 -38.18
C VAL A 8 29.41 2.10 -38.37
N HIS A 9 28.79 0.91 -38.36
CA HIS A 9 27.34 0.77 -38.28
C HIS A 9 26.81 1.29 -36.93
N PRO A 10 25.72 2.07 -36.88
CA PRO A 10 25.10 2.44 -35.61
C PRO A 10 24.50 1.20 -34.94
N GLY A 11 24.96 0.94 -33.72
CA GLY A 11 24.64 -0.24 -32.93
C GLY A 11 23.16 -0.41 -32.62
N ALA A 12 22.76 -1.68 -32.50
CA ALA A 12 21.42 -2.14 -32.18
C ALA A 12 20.88 -1.52 -30.88
N ARG A 13 19.64 -1.01 -30.92
CA ARG A 13 18.87 -0.68 -29.71
C ARG A 13 18.54 -1.96 -28.95
N HIS A 14 19.04 -2.10 -27.73
CA HIS A 14 18.60 -3.14 -26.81
C HIS A 14 17.17 -2.86 -26.35
N GLN A 15 16.21 -3.65 -26.81
CA GLN A 15 14.88 -3.75 -26.22
C GLN A 15 14.97 -4.61 -24.96
N HIS A 16 14.81 -4.02 -23.77
CA HIS A 16 14.58 -4.79 -22.56
C HIS A 16 13.10 -5.18 -22.49
N LYS A 17 12.79 -6.45 -22.74
CA LYS A 17 11.49 -7.05 -22.43
C LYS A 17 11.36 -7.16 -20.91
N ALA A 18 10.52 -6.33 -20.30
CA ALA A 18 10.11 -6.51 -18.91
C ALA A 18 9.25 -7.78 -18.79
N GLY A 19 9.58 -8.63 -17.82
CA GLY A 19 8.89 -9.89 -17.56
C GLY A 19 7.40 -9.72 -17.25
N ALA A 20 6.62 -10.75 -17.57
CA ALA A 20 5.17 -10.76 -17.42
C ALA A 20 4.76 -10.55 -15.95
N ALA A 21 3.98 -9.51 -15.69
CA ALA A 21 3.27 -9.31 -14.44
C ALA A 21 1.77 -9.61 -14.66
N GLY A 22 1.11 -10.15 -13.64
CA GLY A 22 -0.23 -10.74 -13.69
C GLY A 22 -1.36 -9.80 -14.18
N PRO A 23 -2.58 -10.35 -14.40
CA PRO A 23 -3.55 -9.87 -15.40
C PRO A 23 -4.18 -8.48 -15.19
N HIS A 24 -3.84 -7.73 -14.14
CA HIS A 24 -4.41 -6.38 -13.90
C HIS A 24 -3.39 -5.31 -13.48
N GLN A 25 -2.09 -5.55 -13.62
CA GLN A 25 -1.11 -4.48 -13.57
C GLN A 25 -0.95 -3.90 -14.97
N ARG A 26 -1.44 -2.66 -15.21
CA ARG A 26 -1.07 -1.91 -16.42
C ARG A 26 0.45 -1.97 -16.52
N LEU A 27 0.96 -2.63 -17.56
CA LEU A 27 2.39 -2.66 -17.83
C LEU A 27 2.80 -1.23 -18.21
N LEU A 28 3.23 -0.47 -17.21
CA LEU A 28 3.79 0.86 -17.35
C LEU A 28 5.19 0.70 -17.96
N GLY A 29 5.23 0.53 -19.27
CA GLY A 29 6.47 0.63 -20.04
C GLY A 29 6.73 2.10 -20.35
N TRP A 30 7.77 2.67 -19.74
CA TRP A 30 8.29 3.97 -20.16
C TRP A 30 9.55 3.74 -20.98
N LEU A 31 9.60 4.30 -22.18
CA LEU A 31 10.82 4.35 -22.98
C LEU A 31 11.37 5.76 -22.91
N ASP A 32 12.59 5.92 -22.41
CA ASP A 32 13.33 7.17 -22.47
C ASP A 32 14.39 7.07 -23.58
N THR A 33 14.30 7.99 -24.55
CA THR A 33 15.28 8.12 -25.64
C THR A 33 16.33 9.20 -25.37
N GLY A 34 16.33 9.80 -24.17
CA GLY A 34 17.20 10.90 -23.78
C GLY A 34 16.68 12.29 -24.17
N THR A 35 15.45 12.40 -24.65
CA THR A 35 14.76 13.70 -24.88
C THR A 35 13.24 13.56 -24.76
N HIS A 36 12.71 12.36 -24.99
CA HIS A 36 11.29 12.09 -24.98
C HIS A 36 10.99 10.86 -24.12
N THR A 37 9.96 10.97 -23.29
CA THR A 37 9.43 9.85 -22.52
C THR A 37 8.14 9.37 -23.16
N TRP A 38 8.02 8.06 -23.39
CA TRP A 38 6.83 7.47 -23.99
C TRP A 38 6.13 6.56 -23.00
N PHE A 39 4.84 6.76 -22.80
CA PHE A 39 3.97 5.84 -22.08
C PHE A 39 3.37 4.82 -23.03
N TRP A 40 3.65 3.54 -22.82
CA TRP A 40 2.94 2.46 -23.50
C TRP A 40 1.75 1.98 -22.66
N ASP A 41 0.54 2.08 -23.23
CA ASP A 41 -0.66 1.48 -22.66
C ASP A 41 -0.84 0.06 -23.21
N SER A 42 -0.67 -0.95 -22.35
CA SER A 42 -0.81 -2.36 -22.74
C SER A 42 -2.23 -2.75 -23.12
N THR A 43 -3.24 -2.05 -22.61
CA THR A 43 -4.65 -2.35 -22.86
C THR A 43 -5.08 -1.81 -24.22
N THR A 44 -4.79 -0.54 -24.49
CA THR A 44 -5.11 0.07 -25.79
C THR A 44 -4.07 -0.22 -26.87
N LYS A 45 -2.91 -0.76 -26.50
CA LYS A 45 -1.75 -0.99 -27.37
C LYS A 45 -1.32 0.29 -28.09
N THR A 46 -1.33 1.42 -27.38
CA THR A 46 -0.94 2.72 -27.93
C THR A 46 0.17 3.38 -27.11
N THR A 47 1.01 4.13 -27.81
CA THR A 47 2.01 5.01 -27.20
C THR A 47 1.46 6.41 -27.02
N LYS A 48 1.71 7.02 -25.86
CA LYS A 48 1.47 8.45 -25.61
C LYS A 48 2.77 9.09 -25.18
N GLU A 49 3.19 10.11 -25.91
CA GLU A 49 4.34 10.91 -25.49
C GLU A 49 4.02 11.70 -24.22
N ARG A 50 5.00 11.79 -23.33
CA ARG A 50 4.95 12.53 -22.08
C ARG A 50 6.16 13.45 -22.01
N LEU A 51 5.91 14.72 -21.71
CA LEU A 51 6.96 15.71 -21.49
C LEU A 51 7.14 15.91 -19.99
N TRP A 52 8.22 15.35 -19.44
CA TRP A 52 8.56 15.43 -18.02
C TRP A 52 9.94 16.08 -17.83
N PRO A 53 10.04 17.40 -17.94
CA PRO A 53 11.35 18.09 -17.92
C PRO A 53 12.11 17.89 -16.61
N ALA A 54 11.41 17.73 -15.48
CA ALA A 54 12.02 17.46 -14.18
C ALA A 54 12.67 16.06 -14.11
N VAL A 55 12.10 15.07 -14.81
CA VAL A 55 12.64 13.70 -14.88
C VAL A 55 13.87 13.62 -15.77
N GLY A 56 13.95 14.47 -16.80
CA GLY A 56 15.12 14.59 -17.68
C GLY A 56 15.54 13.26 -18.30
N ASN A 57 16.84 13.11 -18.56
CA ASN A 57 17.39 11.94 -19.25
C ASN A 57 17.87 10.88 -18.25
N CYS A 58 17.32 9.69 -18.35
CA CYS A 58 17.65 8.54 -17.53
C CYS A 58 18.65 7.62 -18.27
N SER A 59 19.76 7.27 -17.63
CA SER A 59 20.63 6.17 -18.09
C SER A 59 19.98 4.81 -17.87
N SER A 60 19.14 4.69 -16.85
CA SER A 60 18.30 3.52 -16.58
C SER A 60 17.12 3.91 -15.69
N ALA A 61 16.09 3.07 -15.63
CA ALA A 61 14.91 3.29 -14.80
C ALA A 61 14.47 1.99 -14.12
N MET A 62 13.87 2.12 -12.92
CA MET A 62 13.40 0.98 -12.15
C MET A 62 12.12 1.31 -11.40
N ARG A 63 11.24 0.31 -11.29
CA ARG A 63 10.13 0.31 -10.33
C ARG A 63 10.49 -0.60 -9.15
N TRP A 64 10.43 -0.08 -7.93
CA TRP A 64 10.67 -0.88 -6.71
C TRP A 64 9.64 -0.51 -5.65
N ILE A 65 8.89 -1.51 -5.13
CA ILE A 65 7.79 -1.35 -4.14
C ILE A 65 6.86 -0.19 -4.56
N SER A 66 6.47 -0.21 -5.84
CA SER A 66 5.59 0.77 -6.47
C SER A 66 6.07 2.23 -6.53
N ARG A 67 7.37 2.47 -6.35
CA ARG A 67 8.02 3.77 -6.57
C ARG A 67 8.85 3.72 -7.85
N TYR A 68 8.89 4.83 -8.59
CA TYR A 68 9.53 4.93 -9.90
C TYR A 68 10.79 5.77 -9.81
N TYR A 69 11.89 5.23 -10.30
CA TYR A 69 13.21 5.82 -10.20
C TYR A 69 13.83 5.99 -11.58
N CYS A 70 14.43 7.16 -11.79
CA CYS A 70 15.26 7.48 -12.95
C CYS A 70 16.70 7.63 -12.46
N PHE A 71 17.60 6.81 -12.99
CA PHE A 71 19.02 6.85 -12.68
C PHE A 71 19.75 7.64 -13.74
N ARG A 72 20.72 8.46 -13.32
CA ARG A 72 21.60 9.26 -14.17
C ARG A 72 23.04 8.99 -13.73
N GLY A 73 23.62 7.91 -14.26
CA GLY A 73 24.91 7.40 -13.80
C GLY A 73 24.85 7.02 -12.32
N ASN A 74 25.61 7.74 -11.47
CA ASN A 74 25.69 7.47 -10.04
C ASN A 74 24.70 8.30 -9.19
N GLN A 75 23.78 9.01 -9.83
CA GLN A 75 22.69 9.73 -9.18
C GLN A 75 21.35 9.11 -9.53
N PHE A 76 20.34 9.31 -8.69
CA PHE A 76 18.97 8.95 -9.01
C PHE A 76 17.98 10.01 -8.53
N LEU A 77 16.81 9.99 -9.15
CA LEU A 77 15.64 10.72 -8.72
C LEU A 77 14.43 9.79 -8.64
N ARG A 78 13.48 10.10 -7.75
CA ARG A 78 12.15 9.49 -7.74
C ARG A 78 11.19 10.44 -8.42
N PHE A 79 10.30 9.91 -9.24
CA PHE A 79 9.28 10.69 -9.92
C PHE A 79 7.89 10.08 -9.78
N ASP A 80 6.88 10.93 -9.94
CA ASP A 80 5.49 10.50 -10.08
C ASP A 80 5.24 10.02 -11.52
N PRO A 81 4.76 8.78 -11.74
CA PRO A 81 4.63 8.18 -13.06
C PRO A 81 3.48 8.77 -13.89
N VAL A 82 2.64 9.65 -13.34
CA VAL A 82 1.52 10.25 -14.06
C VAL A 82 1.87 11.69 -14.47
N THR A 83 2.38 12.46 -13.51
CA THR A 83 2.65 13.89 -13.63
C THR A 83 4.09 14.20 -14.01
N GLY A 84 5.03 13.30 -13.74
CA GLY A 84 6.47 13.54 -13.89
C GLY A 84 7.05 14.44 -12.79
N HIS A 85 6.30 14.71 -11.71
CA HIS A 85 6.79 15.50 -10.59
C HIS A 85 8.00 14.83 -9.91
N VAL A 86 9.01 15.62 -9.58
CA VAL A 86 10.23 15.19 -8.86
C VAL A 86 10.36 16.03 -7.59
N ASP A 87 10.53 15.35 -6.47
CA ASP A 87 10.71 15.99 -5.16
C ASP A 87 12.01 16.81 -5.13
N PRO A 88 12.00 18.06 -4.61
CA PRO A 88 13.17 18.95 -4.60
C PRO A 88 14.42 18.38 -3.91
N LYS A 89 14.28 17.34 -3.08
CA LYS A 89 15.41 16.70 -2.39
C LYS A 89 16.28 15.81 -3.29
N TYR A 90 15.94 15.69 -4.57
CA TYR A 90 16.71 14.96 -5.58
C TYR A 90 17.61 15.89 -6.40
N PRO A 91 18.71 15.38 -6.99
CA PRO A 91 19.12 13.97 -7.01
C PRO A 91 19.75 13.48 -5.70
N ARG A 92 19.78 12.16 -5.51
CA ARG A 92 20.54 11.50 -4.44
C ARG A 92 21.56 10.52 -5.02
N ASP A 93 22.59 10.16 -4.25
CA ASP A 93 23.65 9.25 -4.70
C ASP A 93 23.21 7.79 -4.57
N VAL A 94 23.39 7.01 -5.63
CA VAL A 94 22.98 5.59 -5.69
C VAL A 94 23.69 4.77 -4.61
N ARG A 95 24.95 5.10 -4.30
CA ARG A 95 25.80 4.39 -3.32
C ARG A 95 25.34 4.54 -1.87
N ASP A 96 24.46 5.51 -1.60
CA ASP A 96 23.95 5.73 -0.26
C ASP A 96 22.64 4.94 -0.02
N TYR A 97 21.97 4.45 -1.08
CA TYR A 97 20.61 3.88 -1.00
C TYR A 97 20.44 2.50 -1.63
N PHE A 98 20.93 2.30 -2.86
CA PHE A 98 20.67 1.07 -3.64
C PHE A 98 21.83 0.07 -3.61
N MET A 99 22.98 0.49 -3.08
CA MET A 99 24.18 -0.34 -2.99
C MET A 99 24.80 -0.20 -1.60
N SER A 100 25.39 -1.29 -1.11
CA SER A 100 26.19 -1.25 0.11
C SER A 100 27.62 -0.84 -0.24
N CYS A 101 28.00 0.39 0.10
CA CYS A 101 29.35 0.91 -0.12
C CYS A 101 30.04 1.24 1.22
N PRO A 102 31.35 0.95 1.38
CA PRO A 102 32.12 1.41 2.53
C PRO A 102 31.98 2.93 2.72
N ASP A 103 31.92 3.35 3.98
CA ASP A 103 31.76 4.76 4.42
C ASP A 103 30.58 5.56 3.84
N ARG A 104 29.60 4.85 3.28
CA ARG A 104 28.37 5.40 2.73
C ARG A 104 27.13 4.74 3.33
N GLY A 105 25.99 5.38 3.10
CA GLY A 105 24.70 4.91 3.57
C GLY A 105 23.76 6.04 3.95
N HIS A 106 22.48 5.72 4.06
CA HIS A 106 21.45 6.57 4.62
C HIS A 106 21.15 6.14 6.06
N ALA A 107 20.60 7.06 6.86
CA ALA A 107 20.34 6.89 8.29
C ALA A 107 21.63 6.77 9.14
N HIS A 108 22.43 7.86 9.20
CA HIS A 108 23.63 8.08 10.04
C HIS A 108 24.09 6.86 10.85
N ARG A 109 25.26 6.30 10.52
CA ARG A 109 25.88 5.08 11.07
C ARG A 109 26.03 4.93 12.60
N ASN A 110 25.44 5.81 13.42
CA ASN A 110 25.16 5.60 14.85
C ASN A 110 23.68 5.21 15.14
N ALA A 111 22.89 4.94 14.09
CA ALA A 111 21.62 4.24 14.16
C ALA A 111 21.81 2.80 13.65
N THR A 112 22.75 2.06 14.24
CA THR A 112 22.57 0.61 14.33
C THR A 112 21.18 0.41 14.95
N HIS A 113 20.18 -0.02 14.18
CA HIS A 113 18.83 -0.30 14.68
C HIS A 113 17.97 0.92 15.16
N ARG A 114 17.76 1.95 14.33
CA ARG A 114 16.34 2.32 14.10
C ARG A 114 15.86 1.52 12.89
N GLY A 115 16.08 0.21 12.87
CA GLY A 115 15.12 -0.67 13.52
C GLY A 115 13.92 -0.64 12.62
N ASP A 116 13.99 -1.33 11.47
CA ASP A 116 12.77 -1.77 10.80
C ASP A 116 12.07 -2.68 11.81
N ASP A 117 11.33 -2.06 12.73
CA ASP A 117 10.57 -2.69 13.80
C ASP A 117 9.53 -3.67 13.24
N ARG A 118 9.42 -3.79 11.91
CA ARG A 118 8.65 -4.78 11.17
C ARG A 118 8.71 -6.18 11.78
N CYS A 119 9.87 -6.59 12.31
CA CYS A 119 10.02 -7.91 12.95
C CYS A 119 10.09 -7.85 14.49
N SER A 120 9.85 -6.69 15.09
CA SER A 120 9.76 -6.53 16.54
C SER A 120 8.57 -7.33 17.08
N PRO A 121 8.73 -8.08 18.19
CA PRO A 121 7.60 -8.75 18.84
C PRO A 121 6.56 -7.76 19.38
N ASP A 122 6.96 -6.50 19.63
CA ASP A 122 6.11 -5.44 20.18
C ASP A 122 5.47 -4.57 19.07
N LEU A 123 5.54 -5.01 17.81
CA LEU A 123 4.92 -4.33 16.70
C LEU A 123 3.39 -4.38 16.83
N VAL A 124 2.76 -3.21 16.92
CA VAL A 124 1.31 -3.04 16.83
C VAL A 124 0.98 -2.33 15.52
N LEU A 125 0.19 -3.00 14.68
CA LEU A 125 -0.38 -2.40 13.47
C LEU A 125 -1.64 -1.61 13.85
N THR A 126 -1.93 -0.53 13.13
CA THR A 126 -3.10 0.34 13.40
C THR A 126 -4.14 0.33 12.29
N ALA A 127 -3.81 -0.18 11.11
CA ALA A 127 -4.79 -0.40 10.05
C ALA A 127 -4.27 -1.38 9.01
N LEU A 128 -5.20 -2.03 8.31
CA LEU A 128 -4.93 -2.79 7.10
C LEU A 128 -5.82 -2.24 5.98
N LEU A 129 -5.32 -2.29 4.75
CA LEU A 129 -6.06 -1.82 3.58
C LEU A 129 -5.71 -2.66 2.37
N SER A 130 -6.69 -3.00 1.54
CA SER A 130 -6.45 -3.46 0.18
C SER A 130 -7.29 -2.61 -0.75
N ASP A 131 -6.71 -2.10 -1.84
CA ASP A 131 -7.47 -1.33 -2.83
C ASP A 131 -8.09 -2.22 -3.94
N ASN A 132 -8.88 -1.60 -4.81
CA ASN A 132 -9.53 -2.25 -5.95
C ASN A 132 -8.55 -2.74 -7.04
N HIS A 133 -7.27 -2.35 -6.98
CA HIS A 133 -6.19 -2.86 -7.83
C HIS A 133 -5.40 -4.00 -7.16
N GLY A 134 -5.78 -4.36 -5.93
CA GLY A 134 -5.17 -5.40 -5.12
C GLY A 134 -3.81 -5.03 -4.54
N ALA A 135 -3.51 -3.73 -4.40
CA ALA A 135 -2.40 -3.25 -3.58
C ALA A 135 -2.80 -3.32 -2.11
N THR A 136 -1.97 -3.92 -1.27
CA THR A 136 -2.29 -4.21 0.13
C THR A 136 -1.28 -3.57 1.06
N TYR A 137 -1.76 -2.89 2.10
CA TYR A 137 -0.98 -2.07 3.00
C TYR A 137 -1.24 -2.42 4.46
N ALA A 138 -0.20 -2.30 5.29
CA ALA A 138 -0.28 -2.32 6.75
C ALA A 138 0.29 -1.03 7.32
N PHE A 139 -0.45 -0.39 8.22
CA PHE A 139 -0.09 0.91 8.81
C PHE A 139 0.43 0.73 10.24
N ARG A 140 1.38 1.58 10.62
CA ARG A 140 1.82 1.77 12.01
C ARG A 140 2.34 3.18 12.19
N GLY A 141 1.76 3.89 13.15
CA GLY A 141 2.15 5.27 13.44
C GLY A 141 2.07 6.13 12.17
N THR A 142 3.19 6.75 11.79
CA THR A 142 3.27 7.62 10.61
C THR A 142 3.73 6.92 9.34
N HIS A 143 3.85 5.59 9.35
CA HIS A 143 4.42 4.79 8.27
C HIS A 143 3.49 3.65 7.84
N TYR A 144 3.78 3.09 6.67
CA TYR A 144 3.13 1.89 6.15
C TYR A 144 4.13 0.95 5.47
N TRP A 145 3.79 -0.34 5.40
CA TRP A 145 4.41 -1.33 4.53
C TRP A 145 3.44 -1.75 3.43
N ARG A 146 3.97 -2.05 2.23
CA ARG A 146 3.19 -2.63 1.13
C ARG A 146 3.43 -4.14 1.05
N LEU A 147 2.37 -4.92 1.26
CA LEU A 147 2.43 -6.37 1.47
C LEU A 147 2.39 -7.17 0.16
N ASP A 148 1.67 -6.69 -0.85
CA ASP A 148 1.53 -7.38 -2.15
C ASP A 148 2.83 -7.42 -2.97
N THR A 149 3.81 -6.59 -2.61
CA THR A 149 5.14 -6.51 -3.25
C THR A 149 6.25 -7.18 -2.43
N SER A 150 5.91 -8.04 -1.47
CA SER A 150 6.88 -8.70 -0.57
C SER A 150 7.99 -9.47 -1.28
N ARG A 151 7.78 -9.92 -2.52
CA ARG A 151 8.81 -10.56 -3.36
C ARG A 151 9.94 -9.61 -3.76
N ASP A 152 9.67 -8.31 -3.81
CA ASP A 152 10.64 -7.26 -4.15
C ASP A 152 11.41 -6.76 -2.91
N GLY A 153 11.14 -7.34 -1.74
CA GLY A 153 11.69 -6.95 -0.44
C GLY A 153 10.71 -6.14 0.41
N TRP A 154 11.22 -5.64 1.54
CA TRP A 154 10.44 -4.93 2.55
C TRP A 154 11.05 -3.56 2.82
N HIS A 155 10.21 -2.54 2.85
CA HIS A 155 10.59 -1.19 3.25
C HIS A 155 9.34 -0.43 3.71
N SER A 156 9.43 0.27 4.84
CA SER A 156 8.35 1.15 5.30
C SER A 156 8.47 2.53 4.65
N TRP A 157 7.35 3.19 4.39
CA TRP A 157 7.33 4.56 3.87
C TRP A 157 6.43 5.43 4.74
N PRO A 158 6.75 6.72 4.91
CA PRO A 158 5.82 7.71 5.45
C PRO A 158 4.49 7.70 4.70
N ILE A 159 3.37 7.88 5.41
CA ILE A 159 2.02 7.86 4.81
C ILE A 159 1.85 8.96 3.74
N ASP A 160 2.38 10.16 4.00
CA ASP A 160 2.30 11.32 3.11
C ASP A 160 2.98 11.11 1.74
N HIS A 161 3.89 10.15 1.63
CA HIS A 161 4.54 9.80 0.37
C HIS A 161 3.60 9.15 -0.64
N GLN A 162 2.49 8.57 -0.20
CA GLN A 162 1.54 7.81 -1.02
C GLN A 162 0.13 8.40 -0.97
N TRP A 163 -0.26 8.92 0.20
CA TRP A 163 -1.53 9.63 0.42
C TRP A 163 -1.23 11.10 0.77
N SER A 164 -0.77 11.86 -0.22
CA SER A 164 -0.46 13.29 -0.04
C SER A 164 -1.69 14.06 0.45
N HIS A 165 -1.49 14.99 1.40
CA HIS A 165 -2.56 15.71 2.11
C HIS A 165 -3.53 14.82 2.90
N GLY A 166 -3.16 13.55 3.11
CA GLY A 166 -3.88 12.63 3.98
C GLY A 166 -3.61 12.82 5.46
N PRO A 167 -4.05 11.86 6.28
CA PRO A 167 -3.81 11.89 7.70
C PRO A 167 -2.33 11.60 8.02
N SER A 168 -1.90 12.03 9.21
CA SER A 168 -0.56 11.78 9.75
C SER A 168 -0.37 10.35 10.28
N ALA A 169 -1.47 9.72 10.70
CA ALA A 169 -1.56 8.34 11.17
C ALA A 169 -2.92 7.75 10.75
N VAL A 170 -3.06 6.42 10.72
CA VAL A 170 -4.31 5.77 10.29
C VAL A 170 -4.76 4.80 11.37
N ASP A 171 -5.94 5.03 11.93
CA ASP A 171 -6.58 4.21 12.97
C ASP A 171 -7.51 3.16 12.36
N ALA A 172 -8.05 3.43 11.18
CA ALA A 172 -8.79 2.44 10.40
C ALA A 172 -8.78 2.81 8.92
N ALA A 173 -8.90 1.80 8.06
CA ALA A 173 -8.96 2.00 6.62
C ALA A 173 -9.85 0.97 5.95
N PHE A 174 -10.48 1.37 4.85
CA PHE A 174 -11.21 0.45 3.97
C PHE A 174 -11.26 0.98 2.54
N SER A 175 -11.63 0.12 1.60
CA SER A 175 -11.90 0.48 0.22
C SER A 175 -13.34 0.15 -0.14
N TRP A 176 -13.98 1.01 -0.92
CA TRP A 176 -15.27 0.71 -1.53
C TRP A 176 -15.38 1.45 -2.85
N ASP A 177 -15.80 0.73 -3.89
CA ASP A 177 -15.80 1.23 -5.28
C ASP A 177 -14.39 1.72 -5.70
N ASP A 178 -14.27 2.82 -6.45
CA ASP A 178 -13.01 3.42 -6.88
C ASP A 178 -12.38 4.35 -5.79
N LYS A 179 -12.70 4.13 -4.51
CA LYS A 179 -12.32 4.99 -3.39
C LYS A 179 -11.63 4.24 -2.25
N LEU A 180 -10.65 4.89 -1.63
CA LEU A 180 -10.06 4.49 -0.35
C LEU A 180 -10.45 5.49 0.74
N TYR A 181 -10.72 4.96 1.92
CA TYR A 181 -11.10 5.70 3.10
C TYR A 181 -10.02 5.48 4.15
N LEU A 182 -9.41 6.56 4.62
CA LEU A 182 -8.48 6.54 5.75
C LEU A 182 -9.10 7.34 6.90
N ILE A 183 -9.05 6.78 8.11
CA ILE A 183 -9.65 7.39 9.30
C ILE A 183 -8.55 7.69 10.32
N GLN A 184 -8.55 8.92 10.86
CA GLN A 184 -7.71 9.35 11.98
C GLN A 184 -8.61 10.06 13.01
N GLY A 185 -8.78 9.47 14.19
CA GLY A 185 -9.79 9.89 15.17
C GLY A 185 -11.18 9.93 14.54
N THR A 186 -11.81 11.12 14.55
CA THR A 186 -13.10 11.35 13.90
C THR A 186 -12.97 11.91 12.47
N GLN A 187 -11.78 12.00 11.90
CA GLN A 187 -11.56 12.54 10.55
C GLN A 187 -11.51 11.42 9.51
N VAL A 188 -12.39 11.49 8.52
CA VAL A 188 -12.42 10.61 7.36
C VAL A 188 -11.81 11.33 6.17
N TYR A 189 -10.85 10.69 5.51
CA TYR A 189 -10.22 11.13 4.26
C TYR A 189 -10.60 10.17 3.14
N ILE A 190 -10.98 10.69 1.98
CA ILE A 190 -11.32 9.87 0.81
C ILE A 190 -10.36 10.15 -0.33
N PHE A 191 -9.81 9.08 -0.90
CA PHE A 191 -8.92 9.12 -2.05
C PHE A 191 -9.51 8.37 -3.25
N LEU A 192 -9.42 8.93 -4.45
CA LEU A 192 -9.70 8.22 -5.70
C LEU A 192 -8.51 7.32 -6.08
N THR A 193 -8.75 6.15 -6.69
CA THR A 193 -7.69 5.17 -7.03
C THR A 193 -7.34 5.07 -8.52
N LYS A 194 -7.87 5.94 -9.38
CA LYS A 194 -7.78 5.80 -10.84
C LYS A 194 -6.35 5.99 -11.41
N ALA A 195 -5.55 6.87 -10.82
CA ALA A 195 -4.24 7.24 -11.33
C ALA A 195 -3.30 7.64 -10.17
N GLY A 196 -3.09 6.70 -9.24
CA GLY A 196 -2.53 7.00 -7.92
C GLY A 196 -3.64 7.31 -6.93
N TYR A 197 -3.30 7.95 -5.81
CA TYR A 197 -4.27 8.34 -4.79
C TYR A 197 -4.41 9.86 -4.75
N THR A 198 -5.59 10.35 -5.14
CA THR A 198 -5.91 11.78 -5.13
C THR A 198 -6.97 12.04 -4.07
N LEU A 199 -6.67 12.92 -3.11
CA LEU A 199 -7.64 13.34 -2.10
C LEU A 199 -8.84 13.99 -2.77
N VAL A 200 -10.05 13.58 -2.39
CA VAL A 200 -11.30 14.20 -2.86
C VAL A 200 -11.44 15.59 -2.23
N ASP A 201 -11.87 16.56 -3.03
CA ASP A 201 -12.09 17.94 -2.57
C ASP A 201 -13.01 17.99 -1.34
N ASN A 202 -12.67 18.91 -0.42
CA ASN A 202 -13.38 19.13 0.85
C ASN A 202 -13.30 17.97 1.87
N TYR A 203 -12.31 17.09 1.74
CA TYR A 203 -11.91 16.15 2.79
C TYR A 203 -10.65 16.68 3.53
N PRO A 204 -10.48 16.36 4.82
CA PRO A 204 -11.28 15.42 5.61
C PRO A 204 -12.65 15.93 6.06
N LYS A 205 -13.56 15.00 6.35
CA LYS A 205 -14.86 15.26 6.97
C LYS A 205 -14.99 14.52 8.31
N GLN A 206 -15.93 14.95 9.14
CA GLN A 206 -16.26 14.25 10.38
C GLN A 206 -16.88 12.88 10.10
N LEU A 207 -16.51 11.88 10.90
CA LEU A 207 -16.96 10.49 10.82
C LEU A 207 -18.48 10.42 10.79
N GLU A 208 -19.13 11.06 11.76
CA GLU A 208 -20.60 11.10 11.86
C GLU A 208 -21.26 11.74 10.63
N LYS A 209 -20.64 12.77 10.06
CA LYS A 209 -21.18 13.44 8.86
C LYS A 209 -21.07 12.56 7.61
N GLU A 210 -20.06 11.71 7.54
CA GLU A 210 -19.79 10.89 6.36
C GLU A 210 -20.46 9.51 6.43
N LEU A 211 -20.41 8.87 7.60
CA LEU A 211 -20.84 7.48 7.82
C LEU A 211 -22.03 7.36 8.79
N GLY A 212 -22.48 8.45 9.41
CA GLY A 212 -23.48 8.39 10.49
C GLY A 212 -22.87 7.95 11.82
N SER A 213 -23.72 7.64 12.79
CA SER A 213 -23.30 7.20 14.13
C SER A 213 -24.19 6.08 14.66
N PRO A 214 -23.67 5.15 15.47
CA PRO A 214 -24.50 4.20 16.21
C PRO A 214 -25.45 4.94 17.16
N HIS A 215 -26.68 4.41 17.30
CA HIS A 215 -27.72 5.07 18.09
C HIS A 215 -27.32 5.21 19.57
N GLY A 216 -27.36 6.45 20.08
CA GLY A 216 -27.04 6.76 21.47
C GLY A 216 -25.56 6.66 21.83
N ILE A 217 -24.66 6.51 20.85
CA ILE A 217 -23.22 6.41 21.04
C ILE A 217 -22.54 7.47 20.17
N SER A 218 -21.65 8.26 20.77
CA SER A 218 -20.73 9.15 20.06
C SER A 218 -19.35 8.50 20.04
N LEU A 219 -18.76 8.37 18.86
CA LEU A 219 -17.46 7.74 18.67
C LEU A 219 -16.38 8.82 18.53
N ASP A 220 -15.40 8.81 19.43
CA ASP A 220 -14.22 9.68 19.35
C ASP A 220 -13.13 9.10 18.42
N ALA A 221 -13.17 7.78 18.20
CA ALA A 221 -12.30 7.05 17.30
C ALA A 221 -12.92 5.69 16.94
N VAL A 222 -12.33 5.02 15.95
CA VAL A 222 -12.63 3.63 15.59
C VAL A 222 -11.32 2.83 15.59
N ASP A 223 -11.41 1.55 15.95
CA ASP A 223 -10.23 0.68 16.08
C ASP A 223 -9.91 -0.08 14.79
N ALA A 224 -10.94 -0.41 14.01
CA ALA A 224 -10.78 -1.09 12.74
C ALA A 224 -12.03 -0.93 11.86
N THR A 225 -11.83 -1.11 10.56
CA THR A 225 -12.91 -1.18 9.57
C THR A 225 -12.59 -2.22 8.51
N PHE A 226 -13.62 -2.81 7.90
CA PHE A 226 -13.45 -3.57 6.66
C PHE A 226 -14.71 -3.56 5.80
N VAL A 227 -14.52 -3.71 4.49
CA VAL A 227 -15.58 -4.02 3.52
C VAL A 227 -15.13 -5.29 2.80
N CYS A 228 -16.01 -6.29 2.73
CA CYS A 228 -15.71 -7.50 1.96
C CYS A 228 -15.94 -7.25 0.46
N PRO A 229 -15.12 -7.83 -0.44
CA PRO A 229 -15.25 -7.69 -1.89
C PRO A 229 -16.67 -7.95 -2.38
N GLY A 230 -17.14 -7.13 -3.31
CA GLY A 230 -18.48 -7.25 -3.92
C GLY A 230 -19.64 -6.78 -3.04
N THR A 231 -19.38 -6.17 -1.87
CA THR A 231 -20.43 -5.68 -0.96
C THR A 231 -20.32 -4.18 -0.73
N SER A 232 -21.42 -3.55 -0.30
CA SER A 232 -21.45 -2.18 0.25
C SER A 232 -21.48 -2.16 1.78
N ARG A 233 -21.32 -3.31 2.43
CA ARG A 233 -21.42 -3.44 3.88
C ARG A 233 -20.09 -3.10 4.54
N LEU A 234 -20.00 -1.88 5.07
CA LEU A 234 -18.91 -1.48 5.94
C LEU A 234 -19.13 -2.07 7.31
N HIS A 235 -18.11 -2.73 7.85
CA HIS A 235 -18.05 -3.16 9.23
C HIS A 235 -17.12 -2.26 10.00
N VAL A 236 -17.56 -1.77 11.15
CA VAL A 236 -16.84 -0.82 12.01
C VAL A 236 -16.70 -1.42 13.40
N MET A 237 -15.48 -1.36 13.96
CA MET A 237 -15.17 -1.86 15.29
C MET A 237 -14.67 -0.72 16.17
N ALA A 238 -15.20 -0.63 17.38
CA ALA A 238 -14.70 0.27 18.43
C ALA A 238 -14.87 -0.40 19.80
N GLY A 239 -13.76 -0.61 20.50
CA GLY A 239 -13.69 -1.43 21.70
C GLY A 239 -14.27 -2.83 21.47
N ARG A 240 -15.23 -3.22 22.30
CA ARG A 240 -15.89 -4.53 22.23
C ARG A 240 -17.06 -4.59 21.25
N LYS A 241 -17.30 -3.53 20.49
CA LYS A 241 -18.49 -3.41 19.64
C LYS A 241 -18.12 -3.56 18.18
N LEU A 242 -18.97 -4.29 17.45
CA LEU A 242 -18.92 -4.48 16.01
C LEU A 242 -20.26 -4.04 15.45
N TRP A 243 -20.25 -3.15 14.45
CA TRP A 243 -21.43 -2.78 13.68
C TRP A 243 -21.21 -3.05 12.21
N TRP A 244 -22.32 -3.16 11.47
CA TRP A 244 -22.30 -2.97 10.03
C TRP A 244 -23.28 -1.88 9.59
N LEU A 245 -22.96 -1.20 8.50
CA LEU A 245 -23.80 -0.22 7.80
C LEU A 245 -23.66 -0.40 6.28
N ASP A 246 -24.64 0.10 5.52
CA ASP A 246 -24.61 0.09 4.07
C ASP A 246 -24.11 1.44 3.53
N LEU A 247 -22.94 1.43 2.89
CA LEU A 247 -22.30 2.61 2.32
C LEU A 247 -23.16 3.28 1.22
N SER A 248 -24.08 2.55 0.59
CA SER A 248 -24.98 3.12 -0.42
C SER A 248 -26.04 4.06 0.18
N LEU A 249 -26.29 3.98 1.49
CA LEU A 249 -27.24 4.85 2.20
C LEU A 249 -26.58 6.12 2.75
N GLY A 250 -25.25 6.21 2.71
CA GLY A 250 -24.48 7.31 3.29
C GLY A 250 -24.74 7.49 4.80
N ALA A 251 -24.59 8.72 5.29
CA ALA A 251 -24.71 9.04 6.72
C ALA A 251 -26.11 8.82 7.33
N GLN A 252 -27.14 8.59 6.51
CA GLN A 252 -28.50 8.27 6.98
C GLN A 252 -28.70 6.77 7.24
N GLY A 253 -27.74 5.93 6.84
CA GLY A 253 -27.80 4.49 7.02
C GLY A 253 -27.77 4.09 8.50
N PRO A 254 -28.64 3.17 8.95
CA PRO A 254 -28.60 2.68 10.33
C PRO A 254 -27.38 1.78 10.55
N TRP A 255 -26.75 1.92 11.72
CA TRP A 255 -25.69 1.03 12.18
C TRP A 255 -26.32 -0.13 12.94
N THR A 256 -26.07 -1.37 12.51
CA THR A 256 -26.61 -2.57 13.14
C THR A 256 -25.51 -3.29 13.91
N GLU A 257 -25.69 -3.45 15.22
CA GLU A 257 -24.72 -4.14 16.08
C GLU A 257 -24.72 -5.65 15.82
N LEU A 258 -23.54 -6.26 15.81
CA LEU A 258 -23.33 -7.69 15.64
C LEU A 258 -22.59 -8.27 16.86
N PRO A 259 -22.95 -9.49 17.31
CA PRO A 259 -22.14 -10.20 18.30
C PRO A 259 -20.82 -10.69 17.67
N TRP A 260 -19.76 -10.77 18.47
CA TRP A 260 -18.45 -11.30 18.07
C TRP A 260 -17.61 -11.60 19.33
N PRO A 261 -16.54 -12.42 19.24
CA PRO A 261 -15.78 -12.88 20.41
C PRO A 261 -14.59 -11.97 20.82
N HIS A 262 -14.38 -10.83 20.17
CA HIS A 262 -13.23 -9.96 20.42
C HIS A 262 -13.57 -8.85 21.40
N GLU A 263 -12.63 -8.53 22.29
CA GLU A 263 -12.75 -7.39 23.22
C GLU A 263 -12.04 -6.13 22.73
N LYS A 264 -11.01 -6.31 21.90
CA LYS A 264 -10.23 -5.24 21.30
C LYS A 264 -9.58 -5.74 20.02
N VAL A 265 -9.43 -4.85 19.05
CA VAL A 265 -8.72 -5.07 17.80
C VAL A 265 -7.89 -3.83 17.47
N ASP A 266 -6.89 -3.98 16.61
CA ASP A 266 -6.09 -2.85 16.12
C ASP A 266 -6.16 -2.69 14.59
N ALA A 267 -6.60 -3.72 13.85
CA ALA A 267 -6.84 -3.62 12.42
C ALA A 267 -7.72 -4.76 11.90
N ALA A 268 -8.34 -4.56 10.74
CA ALA A 268 -9.09 -5.61 10.04
C ALA A 268 -8.93 -5.50 8.52
N LEU A 269 -9.07 -6.62 7.82
CA LEU A 269 -9.08 -6.67 6.36
C LEU A 269 -9.93 -7.84 5.87
N CYS A 270 -10.80 -7.61 4.90
CA CYS A 270 -11.51 -8.65 4.18
C CYS A 270 -11.04 -8.66 2.72
N THR A 271 -10.50 -9.77 2.25
CA THR A 271 -9.87 -9.85 0.92
C THR A 271 -9.92 -11.27 0.35
N GLU A 272 -10.01 -11.39 -0.98
CA GLU A 272 -9.91 -12.67 -1.69
C GLU A 272 -8.47 -13.16 -1.86
N LYS A 273 -7.48 -12.27 -1.69
CA LYS A 273 -6.08 -12.66 -1.71
C LYS A 273 -5.66 -13.06 -0.30
N SER A 274 -5.05 -14.24 -0.16
CA SER A 274 -4.48 -14.67 1.12
C SER A 274 -3.50 -13.64 1.65
N LEU A 275 -3.64 -13.27 2.93
CA LEU A 275 -2.71 -12.42 3.63
C LEU A 275 -1.71 -13.31 4.37
N GLY A 276 -0.45 -13.28 3.95
CA GLY A 276 0.57 -14.21 4.47
C GLY A 276 0.45 -15.63 3.88
N PRO A 277 1.18 -16.61 4.45
CA PRO A 277 1.36 -17.93 3.84
C PRO A 277 0.13 -18.84 3.91
N ASN A 278 -0.79 -18.58 4.84
CA ASN A 278 -1.91 -19.49 5.14
C ASN A 278 -3.26 -18.77 5.00
N SER A 279 -4.09 -19.22 4.06
CA SER A 279 -5.50 -18.81 3.98
C SER A 279 -6.34 -19.61 4.99
N CYS A 280 -7.29 -18.96 5.66
CA CYS A 280 -8.30 -19.66 6.47
C CYS A 280 -9.55 -20.07 5.68
N SER A 281 -9.56 -19.85 4.37
CA SER A 281 -10.72 -20.12 3.52
C SER A 281 -10.34 -20.80 2.23
N ALA A 282 -11.01 -21.92 1.96
CA ALA A 282 -10.93 -22.62 0.68
C ALA A 282 -11.65 -21.87 -0.46
N SER A 283 -12.56 -20.95 -0.15
CA SER A 283 -13.28 -20.15 -1.15
C SER A 283 -12.54 -18.89 -1.59
N GLY A 284 -11.30 -18.68 -1.12
CA GLY A 284 -10.46 -17.53 -1.46
C GLY A 284 -10.69 -16.31 -0.55
N LEU A 285 -11.93 -16.02 -0.15
CA LEU A 285 -12.23 -14.92 0.77
C LEU A 285 -11.69 -15.20 2.19
N GLY A 286 -10.82 -14.34 2.72
CA GLY A 286 -10.38 -14.36 4.11
C GLY A 286 -10.70 -13.04 4.82
N LEU A 287 -11.23 -13.14 6.04
CA LEU A 287 -11.44 -12.03 6.96
C LEU A 287 -10.39 -12.09 8.08
N TYR A 288 -9.48 -11.13 8.08
CA TYR A 288 -8.36 -11.03 9.01
C TYR A 288 -8.65 -9.95 10.05
N ILE A 289 -8.48 -10.30 11.32
CA ILE A 289 -8.59 -9.41 12.48
C ILE A 289 -7.25 -9.43 13.20
N VAL A 290 -6.68 -8.26 13.47
CA VAL A 290 -5.37 -8.11 14.14
C VAL A 290 -5.57 -7.53 15.53
N HIS A 291 -4.86 -8.08 16.51
CA HIS A 291 -4.72 -7.49 17.84
C HIS A 291 -3.34 -7.83 18.42
N GLY A 292 -2.53 -6.80 18.65
CA GLY A 292 -1.13 -6.87 19.03
C GLY A 292 -0.35 -7.75 18.05
N PRO A 293 0.37 -8.78 18.52
CA PRO A 293 1.17 -9.66 17.66
C PRO A 293 0.34 -10.76 16.96
N HIS A 294 -0.99 -10.80 17.17
CA HIS A 294 -1.86 -11.89 16.72
C HIS A 294 -2.71 -11.49 15.52
N VAL A 295 -2.90 -12.46 14.61
CA VAL A 295 -3.78 -12.38 13.46
C VAL A 295 -4.78 -13.53 13.55
N TYR A 296 -6.05 -13.19 13.69
CA TYR A 296 -7.17 -14.13 13.67
C TYR A 296 -7.78 -14.13 12.28
N CYS A 297 -8.09 -15.30 11.75
CA CYS A 297 -8.62 -15.44 10.40
C CYS A 297 -9.96 -16.18 10.43
N TYR A 298 -10.96 -15.60 9.78
CA TYR A 298 -12.30 -16.13 9.63
C TYR A 298 -12.60 -16.33 8.14
N LYS A 299 -13.38 -17.37 7.83
CA LYS A 299 -13.78 -17.67 6.45
C LYS A 299 -14.64 -16.56 5.85
N ASP A 300 -15.49 -15.96 6.66
CA ASP A 300 -16.50 -14.96 6.30
C ASP A 300 -17.02 -14.26 7.57
N VAL A 301 -17.89 -13.26 7.39
CA VAL A 301 -18.51 -12.52 8.50
C VAL A 301 -19.43 -13.43 9.34
N GLU A 302 -20.12 -14.40 8.75
CA GLU A 302 -21.00 -15.31 9.50
C GLU A 302 -20.20 -16.13 10.52
N LYS A 303 -19.01 -16.60 10.14
CA LYS A 303 -18.08 -17.29 11.05
C LYS A 303 -17.50 -16.38 12.12
N LEU A 304 -17.30 -15.09 11.84
CA LEU A 304 -16.92 -14.13 12.87
C LEU A 304 -18.03 -13.95 13.90
N VAL A 305 -19.26 -13.71 13.43
CA VAL A 305 -20.41 -13.36 14.27
C VAL A 305 -20.94 -14.55 15.08
N SER A 306 -20.81 -15.77 14.55
CA SER A 306 -21.22 -17.01 15.23
C SER A 306 -20.13 -17.63 16.12
N ALA A 307 -18.91 -17.07 16.13
CA ALA A 307 -17.80 -17.63 16.90
C ALA A 307 -18.02 -17.44 18.41
N LYS A 308 -17.94 -18.56 19.15
CA LYS A 308 -18.00 -18.56 20.63
C LYS A 308 -16.65 -18.29 21.30
N ALA A 309 -15.56 -18.46 20.56
CA ALA A 309 -14.20 -18.28 21.04
C ALA A 309 -13.30 -17.82 19.87
N LEU A 310 -12.15 -17.24 20.21
CA LEU A 310 -11.14 -16.83 19.23
C LEU A 310 -10.53 -18.06 18.55
N PRO A 311 -10.32 -18.06 17.22
CA PRO A 311 -9.59 -19.10 16.54
C PRO A 311 -8.10 -19.05 16.93
N GLN A 312 -7.36 -20.11 16.61
CA GLN A 312 -5.91 -20.14 16.84
C GLN A 312 -5.24 -19.00 16.05
N PRO A 313 -4.50 -18.09 16.72
CA PRO A 313 -3.90 -16.95 16.05
C PRO A 313 -2.66 -17.35 15.25
N GLN A 314 -2.46 -16.66 14.13
CA GLN A 314 -1.18 -16.56 13.45
C GLN A 314 -0.41 -15.34 13.97
N SER A 315 0.87 -15.23 13.64
CA SER A 315 1.69 -14.09 14.05
C SER A 315 1.67 -12.97 13.00
N VAL A 316 1.56 -11.71 13.42
CA VAL A 316 1.70 -10.53 12.53
C VAL A 316 3.03 -10.57 11.76
N ASN A 317 4.10 -11.08 12.39
CA ASN A 317 5.40 -11.27 11.75
C ASN A 317 5.33 -12.13 10.47
N SER A 318 4.39 -13.07 10.41
CA SER A 318 4.19 -13.90 9.21
C SER A 318 3.60 -13.12 8.04
N LEU A 319 2.78 -12.10 8.31
CA LEU A 319 2.26 -11.18 7.29
C LEU A 319 3.36 -10.27 6.74
N LEU A 320 4.34 -9.95 7.59
CA LEU A 320 5.42 -9.03 7.29
C LEU A 320 6.69 -9.71 6.79
N GLY A 321 6.67 -11.01 6.50
CA GLY A 321 7.84 -11.72 5.96
C GLY A 321 9.00 -11.85 6.94
N CYS A 322 8.70 -11.89 8.24
CA CYS A 322 9.69 -12.14 9.29
C CYS A 322 9.72 -13.63 9.62
N HIS A 323 10.89 -14.25 9.53
CA HIS A 323 11.08 -15.63 9.97
C HIS A 323 11.44 -15.65 11.45
N ARG A 324 10.91 -16.63 12.19
CA ARG A 324 11.49 -16.99 13.50
C ARG A 324 12.92 -17.47 13.21
N SER A 325 13.93 -16.79 13.74
CA SER A 325 15.23 -17.42 13.92
C SER A 325 14.96 -18.70 14.73
N ARG A 326 15.23 -19.87 14.13
CA ARG A 326 15.41 -21.07 14.95
C ARG A 326 16.60 -20.72 15.85
N GLY A 327 16.32 -20.54 17.14
CA GLY A 327 17.35 -20.34 18.15
C GLY A 327 18.44 -21.38 17.94
N SER A 328 19.67 -20.89 17.82
CA SER A 328 20.88 -21.71 17.93
C SER A 328 21.12 -22.00 19.40
#